data_AF-A0A6M8VXR4-F1
#
_entry.id   AF-A0A6M8VXR4-F1
#
_cell.length_a   1.000
_cell.length_b   1.000
_cell.length_c   1.000
_cell.angle_alpha   90.00
_cell.angle_beta   90.00
_cell.angle_gamma   90.00
#
_symmetry.space_group_name_H-M   'P 1'
#
loop_
_entity.id
_entity.type
_entity.pdbx_description
1 polymer ?
#
loop_
_entity_poly.entity_id
_entity_poly.type
_entity_poly.pdbx_seq_one_letter_code
_entity_poly.pdbx_strand_id
1 'polypeptide(L)'
;MSIVYEDNDFLIADKATAIATAHSPDVRRGQRTLMDMVLDYLHEQGRPRPHVWVTHRLDAETSGLVMFAKSMRAFEWLKEDFKAQHVLRVYWALVEGVISGGGARAQEHGLTIDTPIIDSGQHVVEVASPDSVRRTAGKPRSGGRTTTRPARRSRAYKLAHAGDPFSVLRVRIDTTVRHQIRAHMASIGHPVAGDLRYGATTDPIRRLGLHLAEVRFVHPGSGETVHLDSPVPPEMLSAGGMEGPARDADQAAAGTPAGRPTAPERTAPERAAPEAAASTSWDEVAGWYDDLVEERRNDLHHQVVLPGAMELLEPRSGQRVLDVACGQGVLARELAERGVHVWGIDASPRLIEAAQRRSVEDVRFAVGDATRLGAALAEIGPDERFDSVACVMALMNMDPLEAVLAGVASVLRPGGRFVAVMLHPAFRSPGRSAWGWENSEGAVRQYRRIDAYLSQGSREIVMNPGKIAHGAEPVVTRTYHRPLEAYVRALAAHGLLVDRLEEWASPPSERAGAAGGGGEPGEAGDPAVPGASGGACGRRLAGRNGGRGWGRMSFIQPGGRVHC
;
A
#
# COMPACT_ATOMS: atom_id res chain seq x y z
N MET A 1 5.68 -15.13 29.63
CA MET A 1 5.06 -14.58 28.40
C MET A 1 4.05 -13.54 28.85
N SER A 2 4.04 -12.35 28.26
CA SER A 2 3.00 -11.36 28.49
C SER A 2 2.12 -11.24 27.25
N ILE A 3 0.80 -11.19 27.41
CA ILE A 3 -0.13 -10.88 26.32
C ILE A 3 -0.36 -9.37 26.36
N VAL A 4 0.03 -8.68 25.28
CA VAL A 4 -0.05 -7.21 25.17
C VAL A 4 -1.37 -6.79 24.54
N TYR A 5 -1.91 -7.62 23.65
CA TYR A 5 -3.18 -7.38 22.97
C TYR A 5 -3.83 -8.69 22.59
N GLU A 6 -5.15 -8.76 22.72
CA GLU A 6 -5.94 -9.89 22.25
C GLU A 6 -7.36 -9.45 21.88
N ASP A 7 -7.82 -9.90 20.72
CA ASP A 7 -9.22 -9.81 20.30
C ASP A 7 -9.68 -11.16 19.69
N ASN A 8 -10.74 -11.14 18.88
CA ASN A 8 -11.25 -12.36 18.24
C ASN A 8 -10.33 -12.92 17.14
N ASP A 9 -9.60 -12.06 16.45
CA ASP A 9 -8.81 -12.32 15.25
C ASP A 9 -7.29 -12.34 15.51
N PHE A 10 -6.78 -11.58 16.47
CA PHE A 10 -5.36 -11.38 16.76
C PHE A 10 -5.00 -11.60 18.24
N LEU A 11 -3.76 -12.02 18.45
CA LEU A 11 -3.10 -12.04 19.75
C LEU A 11 -1.65 -11.60 19.57
N ILE A 12 -1.23 -10.58 20.32
CA ILE A 12 0.14 -10.08 20.33
C ILE A 12 0.75 -10.38 21.69
N ALA A 13 1.84 -11.13 21.68
CA ALA A 13 2.59 -11.50 22.87
C ALA A 13 3.94 -10.82 22.89
N ASP A 14 4.39 -10.40 24.07
CA ASP A 14 5.76 -9.93 24.28
C ASP A 14 6.67 -11.14 24.52
N LYS A 15 7.55 -11.41 23.56
CA LYS A 15 8.46 -12.54 23.55
C LYS A 15 9.71 -12.21 24.37
N ALA A 16 9.98 -13.01 25.39
CA ALA A 16 11.27 -12.99 26.07
C ALA A 16 12.42 -13.50 25.17
N THR A 17 13.66 -13.27 25.58
CA THR A 17 14.83 -13.82 24.90
C THR A 17 15.00 -15.32 25.19
N ALA A 18 15.87 -15.98 24.42
CA ALA A 18 16.16 -17.42 24.48
C ALA A 18 15.00 -18.38 24.15
N ILE A 19 13.87 -17.87 23.66
CA ILE A 19 12.70 -18.68 23.24
C ILE A 19 12.45 -18.45 21.75
N ALA A 20 12.40 -19.52 20.96
CA ALA A 20 12.02 -19.44 19.56
C ALA A 20 10.53 -19.09 19.41
N THR A 21 10.18 -18.28 18.40
CA THR A 21 8.78 -17.92 18.14
C THR A 21 7.90 -19.14 17.85
N ALA A 22 8.40 -20.06 17.03
CA ALA A 22 7.65 -21.23 16.57
C ALA A 22 8.60 -22.38 16.24
N HIS A 23 8.05 -23.59 16.11
CA HIS A 23 8.81 -24.77 15.72
C HIS A 23 9.47 -24.57 14.35
N SER A 24 10.74 -24.96 14.25
CA SER A 24 11.51 -24.92 13.02
C SER A 24 12.62 -25.98 13.10
N PRO A 25 13.28 -26.34 11.98
CA PRO A 25 14.37 -27.33 12.00
C PRO A 25 15.50 -27.01 12.99
N ASP A 26 15.69 -25.72 13.32
CA ASP A 26 16.70 -25.25 14.26
C ASP A 26 16.28 -25.38 15.74
N VAL A 27 15.02 -25.70 16.02
CA VAL A 27 14.50 -25.88 17.39
C VAL A 27 14.62 -27.35 17.79
N ARG A 28 15.28 -27.61 18.93
CA ARG A 28 15.46 -28.97 19.43
C ARG A 28 14.11 -29.60 19.78
N ARG A 29 13.97 -30.89 19.45
CA ARG A 29 12.77 -31.67 19.80
C ARG A 29 12.56 -31.63 21.32
N GLY A 30 11.36 -31.23 21.74
CA GLY A 30 11.00 -31.06 23.15
C GLY A 30 11.28 -29.67 23.74
N GLN A 31 11.94 -28.77 23.00
CA GLN A 31 12.08 -27.38 23.41
C GLN A 31 10.79 -26.61 23.14
N ARG A 32 10.29 -25.91 24.16
CA ARG A 32 9.08 -25.09 24.05
C ARG A 32 9.33 -23.79 23.28
N THR A 33 8.32 -23.39 22.52
CA THR A 33 8.29 -22.16 21.71
C THR A 33 7.26 -21.18 22.24
N LEU A 34 7.31 -19.91 21.80
CA LEU A 34 6.28 -18.93 22.11
C LEU A 34 4.90 -19.40 21.62
N MET A 35 4.84 -20.00 20.43
CA MET A 35 3.61 -20.59 19.89
C MET A 35 3.01 -21.62 20.85
N ASP A 36 3.81 -22.49 21.46
CA ASP A 36 3.31 -23.46 22.44
C ASP A 36 2.73 -22.75 23.68
N MET A 37 3.37 -21.67 24.14
CA MET A 37 2.88 -20.88 25.28
C MET A 37 1.56 -20.17 24.98
N VAL A 38 1.39 -19.67 23.75
CA VAL A 38 0.14 -19.06 23.30
C VAL A 38 -0.98 -20.10 23.16
N LEU A 39 -0.67 -21.30 22.66
CA LEU A 39 -1.65 -22.38 22.56
C LEU A 39 -2.13 -22.83 23.94
N ASP A 40 -1.22 -23.00 24.91
CA ASP A 40 -1.58 -23.33 26.28
C ASP A 40 -2.47 -22.25 26.90
N TYR A 41 -2.09 -20.97 26.75
CA TYR A 41 -2.88 -19.83 27.22
C TYR A 41 -4.31 -19.85 26.65
N LEU A 42 -4.46 -20.04 25.34
CA LEU A 42 -5.78 -20.10 24.71
C LEU A 42 -6.60 -21.33 25.17
N HIS A 43 -5.92 -22.44 25.46
CA HIS A 43 -6.56 -23.63 26.01
C HIS A 43 -7.14 -23.36 27.40
N GLU A 44 -6.35 -22.72 28.27
CA GLU A 44 -6.75 -22.30 29.61
C GLU A 44 -7.91 -21.29 29.60
N GLN A 45 -8.00 -20.44 28.55
CA GLN A 45 -9.15 -19.55 28.30
C GLN A 45 -10.41 -20.29 27.78
N GLY A 46 -10.42 -21.62 27.78
CA GLY A 46 -11.58 -22.43 27.42
C GLY A 46 -11.70 -22.72 25.93
N ARG A 47 -10.64 -22.57 25.12
CA ARG A 47 -10.63 -23.05 23.73
C ARG A 47 -10.16 -24.50 23.69
N PRO A 48 -11.04 -25.51 23.47
CA PRO A 48 -10.68 -26.92 23.63
C PRO A 48 -9.63 -27.43 22.63
N ARG A 49 -9.52 -26.78 21.46
CA ARG A 49 -8.50 -27.04 20.43
C ARG A 49 -8.01 -25.72 19.85
N PRO A 50 -7.17 -24.99 20.60
CA PRO A 50 -6.72 -23.69 20.14
C PRO A 50 -5.80 -23.88 18.93
N HIS A 51 -5.90 -22.95 18.00
CA HIS A 51 -5.00 -22.88 16.86
C HIS A 51 -4.61 -21.42 16.66
N VAL A 52 -3.34 -21.20 16.32
CA VAL A 52 -2.83 -19.90 15.93
C VAL A 52 -1.92 -20.04 14.73
N TRP A 53 -1.89 -19.00 13.90
CA TRP A 53 -0.95 -18.91 12.80
C TRP A 53 0.10 -17.83 13.09
N VAL A 54 1.35 -18.17 12.80
CA VAL A 54 2.51 -17.31 13.00
C VAL A 54 2.72 -16.49 11.72
N THR A 55 2.63 -15.17 11.83
CA THR A 55 2.65 -14.25 10.66
C THR A 55 4.01 -13.61 10.44
N HIS A 56 4.74 -13.38 11.53
CA HIS A 56 6.16 -13.05 11.50
C HIS A 56 6.88 -13.77 12.65
N ARG A 57 8.21 -13.80 12.59
CA ARG A 57 9.04 -14.45 13.60
C ARG A 57 10.14 -13.51 14.07
N LEU A 58 10.53 -13.69 15.32
CA LEU A 58 11.74 -13.13 15.89
C LEU A 58 12.76 -14.26 16.06
N ASP A 59 14.04 -13.93 16.01
CA ASP A 59 15.09 -14.86 16.40
C ASP A 59 14.90 -15.27 17.87
N ALA A 60 15.42 -16.44 18.26
CA ALA A 60 15.26 -16.92 19.62
C ALA A 60 15.82 -15.90 20.65
N GLU A 61 16.92 -15.25 20.29
CA GLU A 61 17.67 -14.30 21.11
C GLU A 61 17.07 -12.89 21.09
N THR A 62 16.23 -12.54 20.10
CA THR A 62 15.56 -11.23 20.00
C THR A 62 14.32 -11.19 20.89
N SER A 63 14.11 -10.12 21.67
CA SER A 63 12.87 -9.93 22.46
C SER A 63 11.85 -9.02 21.76
N GLY A 64 10.64 -8.94 22.30
CA GLY A 64 9.62 -7.96 21.90
C GLY A 64 8.39 -8.58 21.25
N LEU A 65 7.58 -7.72 20.64
CA LEU A 65 6.23 -8.03 20.19
C LEU A 65 6.20 -9.11 19.09
N VAL A 66 5.34 -10.11 19.24
CA VAL A 66 5.06 -11.13 18.22
C VAL A 66 3.57 -11.29 18.03
N MET A 67 3.12 -11.15 16.78
CA MET A 67 1.72 -11.23 16.40
C MET A 67 1.33 -12.61 15.87
N PHE A 68 0.24 -13.13 16.43
CA PHE A 68 -0.41 -14.37 16.07
C PHE A 68 -1.81 -14.07 15.54
N ALA A 69 -2.20 -14.76 14.47
CA ALA A 69 -3.59 -14.79 14.02
C ALA A 69 -4.32 -15.94 14.73
N LYS A 70 -5.51 -15.66 15.27
CA LYS A 70 -6.40 -16.62 15.94
C LYS A 70 -7.45 -17.24 15.00
N SER A 71 -7.56 -16.72 13.78
CA SER A 71 -8.44 -17.23 12.73
C SER A 71 -7.70 -17.32 11.39
N MET A 72 -8.15 -18.22 10.50
CA MET A 72 -7.56 -18.32 9.15
C MET A 72 -7.74 -17.00 8.38
N ARG A 73 -8.89 -16.35 8.56
CA ARG A 73 -9.19 -15.04 7.99
C ARG A 73 -8.17 -13.98 8.43
N ALA A 74 -7.89 -13.92 9.73
CA ALA A 74 -6.88 -13.03 10.29
C ALA A 74 -5.47 -13.33 9.78
N PHE A 75 -5.15 -14.62 9.59
CA PHE A 75 -3.87 -15.05 9.04
C PHE A 75 -3.69 -14.59 7.59
N GLU A 76 -4.71 -14.77 6.75
CA GLU A 76 -4.71 -14.30 5.36
C GLU A 76 -4.53 -12.78 5.27
N TRP A 77 -5.25 -12.02 6.10
CA TRP A 77 -5.12 -10.57 6.15
C TRP A 77 -3.70 -10.13 6.51
N LEU A 78 -3.15 -10.68 7.60
CA LEU A 78 -1.80 -10.32 8.02
C LEU A 78 -0.75 -10.72 6.98
N LYS A 79 -0.91 -11.86 6.30
CA LYS A 79 0.01 -12.27 5.24
C LYS A 79 0.06 -11.22 4.13
N GLU A 80 -1.08 -10.67 3.73
CA GLU A 80 -1.15 -9.61 2.72
C GLU A 80 -0.61 -8.28 3.24
N ASP A 81 -0.93 -7.87 4.47
CA ASP A 81 -0.40 -6.63 5.06
C ASP A 81 1.11 -6.67 5.30
N PHE A 82 1.67 -7.85 5.63
CA PHE A 82 3.13 -8.03 5.71
C PHE A 82 3.81 -7.97 4.33
N LYS A 83 3.15 -8.46 3.27
CA LYS A 83 3.65 -8.33 1.89
C LYS A 83 3.58 -6.90 1.39
N ALA A 84 2.46 -6.22 1.65
CA ALA A 84 2.22 -4.83 1.28
C ALA A 84 2.96 -3.82 2.16
N GLN A 85 3.66 -4.30 3.20
CA GLN A 85 4.43 -3.49 4.15
C GLN A 85 3.56 -2.49 4.93
N HIS A 86 2.29 -2.81 5.12
CA HIS A 86 1.33 -2.03 5.92
C HIS A 86 1.53 -2.24 7.43
N VAL A 87 2.14 -3.37 7.84
CA VAL A 87 2.52 -3.60 9.23
C VAL A 87 3.85 -2.91 9.54
N LEU A 88 3.78 -1.82 10.29
CA LEU A 88 4.94 -1.14 10.83
C LEU A 88 5.56 -1.98 11.94
N ARG A 89 6.88 -2.14 11.89
CA ARG A 89 7.67 -2.76 12.95
C ARG A 89 8.89 -1.91 13.23
N VAL A 90 9.05 -1.47 14.47
CA VAL A 90 10.21 -0.69 14.90
C VAL A 90 10.96 -1.44 15.99
N TYR A 91 12.22 -1.73 15.69
CA TYR A 91 13.17 -2.37 16.58
C TYR A 91 14.04 -1.33 17.26
N TRP A 92 14.48 -1.64 18.47
CA TRP A 92 15.60 -1.00 19.13
C TRP A 92 16.80 -1.93 19.06
N ALA A 93 17.93 -1.39 18.58
CA ALA A 93 19.19 -2.11 18.44
C ALA A 93 20.31 -1.39 19.18
N LEU A 94 21.01 -2.10 20.07
CA LEU A 94 22.27 -1.68 20.67
C LEU A 94 23.40 -2.21 19.78
N VAL A 95 24.22 -1.31 19.22
CA VAL A 95 25.28 -1.66 18.25
C VAL A 95 26.64 -1.16 18.72
N GLU A 96 27.69 -1.89 18.34
CA GLU A 96 29.08 -1.55 18.65
C GLU A 96 29.57 -0.35 17.86
N GLY A 97 30.34 0.50 18.53
CA GLY A 97 30.94 1.70 17.98
C GLY A 97 29.99 2.90 17.95
N VAL A 98 30.59 4.05 17.69
CA VAL A 98 29.87 5.30 17.46
C VAL A 98 29.56 5.41 15.97
N ILE A 99 28.28 5.31 15.60
CA ILE A 99 27.86 5.56 14.22
C ILE A 99 28.00 7.07 13.96
N SER A 100 29.14 7.44 13.38
CA SER A 100 29.52 8.83 13.08
C SER A 100 29.26 9.11 11.60
N GLY A 101 28.11 9.72 11.26
CA GLY A 101 27.82 10.16 9.88
C GLY A 101 26.34 10.49 9.66
N GLY A 102 25.94 11.69 9.25
CA GLY A 102 26.66 12.90 8.86
C GLY A 102 26.16 14.12 9.63
N GLY A 103 26.67 15.32 9.30
CA GLY A 103 26.24 16.58 9.94
C GLY A 103 24.71 16.80 9.90
N ALA A 104 24.22 17.91 10.49
CA ALA A 104 22.80 18.24 10.75
C ALA A 104 21.71 17.60 9.87
N ARG A 105 21.93 17.42 8.55
CA ARG A 105 21.07 16.64 7.62
C ARG A 105 20.85 15.15 7.95
N ALA A 106 21.76 14.44 8.63
CA ALA A 106 21.56 13.01 8.94
C ALA A 106 20.66 12.78 10.17
N GLN A 107 20.57 13.76 11.07
CA GLN A 107 19.59 13.76 12.16
C GLN A 107 18.15 13.94 11.65
N GLU A 108 17.96 14.54 10.46
CA GLU A 108 16.66 14.74 9.82
C GLU A 108 16.22 13.57 8.90
N HIS A 109 17.16 12.83 8.26
CA HIS A 109 16.82 11.84 7.22
C HIS A 109 17.13 10.35 7.53
N GLY A 110 17.92 10.02 8.56
CA GLY A 110 18.20 8.62 8.95
C GLY A 110 19.19 7.85 8.06
N LEU A 111 19.55 6.61 8.46
CA LEU A 111 20.51 5.74 7.76
C LEU A 111 19.77 4.63 6.98
N THR A 112 19.81 4.63 5.65
CA THR A 112 19.20 3.53 4.86
C THR A 112 20.25 2.50 4.44
N ILE A 113 19.99 1.21 4.71
CA ILE A 113 20.86 0.08 4.30
C ILE A 113 20.05 -0.87 3.42
N ASP A 114 20.23 -0.78 2.12
CA ASP A 114 19.47 -1.55 1.13
C ASP A 114 20.23 -2.72 0.51
N THR A 115 21.37 -3.08 1.10
CA THR A 115 22.21 -4.17 0.59
C THR A 115 21.48 -5.52 0.63
N PRO A 116 21.44 -6.29 -0.48
CA PRO A 116 20.77 -7.58 -0.52
C PRO A 116 21.32 -8.57 0.51
N ILE A 117 20.44 -9.39 1.07
CA ILE A 117 20.80 -10.46 2.00
C ILE A 117 20.65 -11.81 1.30
N ILE A 118 21.68 -12.65 1.36
CA ILE A 118 21.75 -14.00 0.79
C ILE A 118 21.62 -15.03 1.90
N ASP A 119 20.52 -15.77 1.88
CA ASP A 119 20.28 -16.92 2.75
C ASP A 119 20.71 -18.22 2.04
N SER A 120 21.92 -18.68 2.35
CA SER A 120 22.49 -19.92 1.81
C SER A 120 21.94 -21.18 2.49
N GLY A 121 20.98 -21.05 3.42
CA GLY A 121 20.52 -22.15 4.28
C GLY A 121 21.50 -22.49 5.40
N GLN A 122 22.54 -21.68 5.59
CA GLN A 122 23.47 -21.79 6.71
C GLN A 122 22.96 -21.03 7.93
N HIS A 123 23.65 -21.25 9.04
CA HIS A 123 23.39 -20.59 10.31
C HIS A 123 23.55 -19.06 10.26
N VAL A 124 24.37 -18.54 9.34
CA VAL A 124 24.60 -17.09 9.13
C VAL A 124 24.04 -16.70 7.77
N VAL A 125 23.44 -15.53 7.71
CA VAL A 125 22.92 -14.94 6.46
C VAL A 125 23.91 -13.86 6.03
N GLU A 126 24.42 -13.92 4.80
CA GLU A 126 25.47 -13.00 4.34
C GLU A 126 24.86 -11.82 3.58
N VAL A 127 25.49 -10.65 3.69
CA VAL A 127 25.17 -9.52 2.80
C VAL A 127 25.89 -9.72 1.46
N ALA A 128 25.22 -9.42 0.34
CA ALA A 128 25.78 -9.61 -0.98
C ALA A 128 27.02 -8.71 -1.20
N SER A 129 28.13 -9.34 -1.58
CA SER A 129 29.38 -8.71 -2.03
C SER A 129 29.69 -9.17 -3.46
N PRO A 130 30.51 -8.44 -4.23
CA PRO A 130 30.89 -8.87 -5.58
C PRO A 130 31.47 -10.29 -5.63
N ASP A 131 32.21 -10.70 -4.59
CA ASP A 131 32.78 -12.04 -4.46
C ASP A 131 31.77 -13.11 -4.01
N SER A 132 30.75 -12.76 -3.22
CA SER A 132 29.73 -13.73 -2.78
C SER A 132 28.71 -14.04 -3.88
N VAL A 133 28.41 -13.09 -4.76
CA VAL A 133 27.63 -13.30 -6.00
C VAL A 133 28.38 -14.21 -6.99
N ARG A 134 29.72 -14.15 -7.01
CA ARG A 134 30.56 -15.00 -7.88
C ARG A 134 30.68 -16.44 -7.39
N ARG A 135 30.65 -16.67 -6.07
CA ARG A 135 30.64 -18.02 -5.45
C ARG A 135 29.31 -18.77 -5.66
N THR A 136 28.18 -18.07 -5.67
CA THR A 136 26.85 -18.68 -5.91
C THR A 136 26.56 -18.99 -7.37
N ALA A 137 27.33 -18.40 -8.31
CA ALA A 137 27.25 -18.70 -9.75
C ALA A 137 28.07 -19.95 -10.18
N GLY A 138 28.78 -20.61 -9.25
CA GLY A 138 29.52 -21.85 -9.50
C GLY A 138 28.64 -23.10 -9.37
N LYS A 139 28.86 -24.10 -10.25
CA LYS A 139 28.11 -25.38 -10.36
C LYS A 139 27.57 -25.94 -9.01
N PRO A 140 26.34 -26.46 -8.97
CA PRO A 140 25.77 -27.02 -7.75
C PRO A 140 26.62 -28.19 -7.25
N ARG A 141 27.06 -28.15 -5.98
CA ARG A 141 27.45 -29.38 -5.28
C ARG A 141 26.19 -30.20 -5.07
N SER A 142 26.18 -31.42 -5.59
CA SER A 142 25.08 -32.38 -5.52
C SER A 142 24.48 -32.46 -4.11
N GLY A 143 23.19 -32.11 -3.98
CA GLY A 143 22.35 -32.43 -2.82
C GLY A 143 21.91 -31.27 -1.91
N GLY A 144 22.44 -30.06 -2.06
CA GLY A 144 22.01 -28.90 -1.27
C GLY A 144 21.10 -27.95 -2.05
N ARG A 145 19.87 -27.69 -1.57
CA ARG A 145 19.00 -26.62 -2.09
C ARG A 145 19.58 -25.25 -1.70
N THR A 146 20.48 -24.69 -2.50
CA THR A 146 20.88 -23.28 -2.38
C THR A 146 19.86 -22.41 -3.10
N THR A 147 18.96 -21.76 -2.36
CA THR A 147 18.00 -20.80 -2.93
C THR A 147 18.56 -19.39 -2.86
N THR A 148 19.12 -18.86 -3.96
CA THR A 148 19.35 -17.42 -4.10
C THR A 148 18.01 -16.69 -4.16
N ARG A 149 17.56 -16.13 -3.02
CA ARG A 149 16.36 -15.29 -2.95
C ARG A 149 16.68 -13.86 -3.44
N PRO A 150 15.75 -13.16 -4.12
CA PRO A 150 15.97 -11.78 -4.56
C PRO A 150 16.17 -10.82 -3.38
N ALA A 151 16.89 -9.73 -3.65
CA ALA A 151 17.28 -8.68 -2.71
C ALA A 151 16.12 -8.17 -1.84
N ARG A 152 16.37 -8.00 -0.53
CA ARG A 152 15.38 -7.55 0.45
C ARG A 152 15.99 -6.45 1.32
N ARG A 153 15.22 -5.37 1.53
CA ARG A 153 15.68 -4.04 2.00
C ARG A 153 15.43 -3.86 3.50
N SER A 154 16.41 -3.36 4.25
CA SER A 154 16.17 -2.76 5.59
C SER A 154 16.25 -1.24 5.50
N ARG A 155 15.70 -0.53 6.47
CA ARG A 155 15.89 0.93 6.58
C ARG A 155 16.11 1.29 8.07
N ALA A 156 17.32 1.70 8.44
CA ALA A 156 17.63 2.11 9.81
C ALA A 156 17.30 3.60 10.02
N TYR A 157 16.06 3.92 10.35
CA TYR A 157 15.56 5.30 10.24
C TYR A 157 16.13 6.30 11.25
N LYS A 158 16.64 5.93 12.43
CA LYS A 158 17.03 6.96 13.40
C LYS A 158 18.06 6.49 14.43
N LEU A 159 19.16 7.24 14.55
CA LEU A 159 20.01 7.20 15.74
C LEU A 159 19.19 7.73 16.93
N ALA A 160 18.92 6.88 17.91
CA ALA A 160 18.25 7.30 19.14
C ALA A 160 19.25 7.96 20.09
N HIS A 161 20.48 7.43 20.17
CA HIS A 161 21.60 8.00 20.93
C HIS A 161 22.93 7.41 20.47
N ALA A 162 24.01 8.20 20.50
CA ALA A 162 25.37 7.75 20.30
C ALA A 162 26.14 7.87 21.62
N GLY A 163 26.43 6.74 22.26
CA GLY A 163 27.38 6.64 23.36
C GLY A 163 28.69 6.05 22.86
N ASP A 164 29.82 6.40 23.50
CA ASP A 164 31.08 5.69 23.29
C ASP A 164 31.19 4.63 24.40
N PRO A 165 31.23 3.31 24.11
CA PRO A 165 31.50 2.67 22.81
C PRO A 165 30.28 2.09 22.08
N PHE A 166 29.05 2.48 22.41
CA PHE A 166 27.82 1.90 21.86
C PHE A 166 26.81 2.93 21.33
N SER A 167 26.21 2.64 20.18
CA SER A 167 25.06 3.41 19.67
C SER A 167 23.74 2.67 19.88
N VAL A 168 22.66 3.41 20.13
CA VAL A 168 21.30 2.87 20.20
C VAL A 168 20.50 3.39 19.02
N LEU A 169 19.90 2.48 18.26
CA LEU A 169 19.19 2.77 17.02
C LEU A 169 17.73 2.36 17.09
N ARG A 170 16.84 3.19 16.55
CA ARG A 170 15.50 2.78 16.11
C ARG A 170 15.57 2.32 14.66
N VAL A 171 15.28 1.05 14.42
CA VAL A 171 15.40 0.37 13.13
C VAL A 171 14.02 -0.09 12.67
N ARG A 172 13.57 0.38 11.50
CA ARG A 172 12.34 -0.11 10.88
C ARG A 172 12.70 -1.17 9.85
N ILE A 173 11.91 -2.25 9.80
CA ILE A 173 12.05 -3.23 8.72
C ILE A 173 10.76 -3.29 7.92
N ASP A 174 10.93 -3.25 6.60
CA ASP A 174 9.81 -3.40 5.68
C ASP A 174 9.73 -4.87 5.17
N THR A 175 10.76 -5.69 5.40
CA THR A 175 10.80 -7.11 5.01
C THR A 175 11.00 -8.05 6.19
N THR A 176 10.74 -9.34 6.00
CA THR A 176 10.82 -10.40 7.03
C THR A 176 11.99 -11.37 6.81
N VAL A 177 13.20 -10.86 6.54
CA VAL A 177 14.37 -11.74 6.32
C VAL A 177 14.98 -12.18 7.65
N ARG A 178 15.42 -13.45 7.69
CA ARG A 178 16.14 -14.01 8.83
C ARG A 178 17.39 -13.17 9.12
N HIS A 179 17.62 -12.84 10.39
CA HIS A 179 18.79 -12.11 10.87
C HIS A 179 19.05 -10.77 10.16
N GLN A 180 18.01 -10.13 9.59
CA GLN A 180 18.15 -9.00 8.68
C GLN A 180 18.91 -7.81 9.28
N ILE A 181 18.48 -7.35 10.46
CA ILE A 181 19.10 -6.22 11.16
C ILE A 181 20.55 -6.59 11.53
N ARG A 182 20.75 -7.81 12.05
CA ARG A 182 22.05 -8.32 12.49
C ARG A 182 23.09 -8.30 11.37
N ALA A 183 22.74 -8.84 10.21
CA ALA A 183 23.61 -8.90 9.04
C ALA A 183 23.92 -7.50 8.48
N HIS A 184 22.93 -6.61 8.40
CA HIS A 184 23.13 -5.25 7.91
C HIS A 184 23.99 -4.40 8.82
N MET A 185 23.75 -4.45 10.13
CA MET A 185 24.54 -3.75 11.13
C MET A 185 26.01 -4.20 11.09
N ALA A 186 26.26 -5.51 11.01
CA ALA A 186 27.61 -6.03 10.82
C ALA A 186 28.26 -5.59 9.50
N SER A 187 27.50 -5.54 8.40
CA SER A 187 28.04 -5.16 7.08
C SER A 187 28.54 -3.72 6.99
N ILE A 188 28.06 -2.84 7.87
CA ILE A 188 28.53 -1.44 7.97
C ILE A 188 29.55 -1.24 9.09
N GLY A 189 30.07 -2.31 9.70
CA GLY A 189 31.08 -2.24 10.75
C GLY A 189 30.55 -1.97 12.15
N HIS A 190 29.22 -2.02 12.36
CA HIS A 190 28.57 -1.74 13.63
C HIS A 190 27.69 -2.91 14.06
N PRO A 191 28.25 -4.10 14.37
CA PRO A 191 27.46 -5.28 14.72
C PRO A 191 26.57 -5.04 15.96
N VAL A 192 25.46 -5.76 16.05
CA VAL A 192 24.57 -5.72 17.22
C VAL A 192 25.33 -6.29 18.43
N ALA A 193 25.36 -5.57 19.55
CA ALA A 193 26.07 -6.01 20.75
C ALA A 193 25.51 -7.35 21.26
N GLY A 194 26.40 -8.24 21.71
CA GLY A 194 26.07 -9.62 22.08
C GLY A 194 25.87 -10.58 20.90
N ASP A 195 26.05 -10.13 19.66
CA ASP A 195 25.90 -10.95 18.46
C ASP A 195 27.20 -11.58 17.95
N LEU A 196 27.70 -12.59 18.69
CA LEU A 196 28.92 -13.32 18.32
C LEU A 196 28.89 -13.91 16.91
N ARG A 197 27.68 -14.24 16.40
CA ARG A 197 27.51 -14.81 15.06
C ARG A 197 27.84 -13.81 13.95
N TYR A 198 27.62 -12.52 14.22
CA TYR A 198 27.79 -11.44 13.26
C TYR A 198 28.98 -10.52 13.61
N GLY A 199 29.92 -11.03 14.42
CA GLY A 199 31.20 -10.36 14.66
C GLY A 199 31.20 -9.32 15.76
N ALA A 200 30.18 -9.30 16.63
CA ALA A 200 30.22 -8.50 17.86
C ALA A 200 31.39 -8.95 18.75
N THR A 201 32.13 -7.98 19.29
CA THR A 201 33.28 -8.19 20.18
C THR A 201 32.94 -8.00 21.65
N THR A 202 31.75 -7.49 21.94
CA THR A 202 31.26 -7.13 23.26
C THR A 202 29.87 -7.72 23.51
N ASP A 203 29.51 -7.89 24.78
CA ASP A 203 28.20 -8.38 25.22
C ASP A 203 27.78 -7.69 26.53
N PRO A 204 27.52 -6.37 26.50
CA PRO A 204 27.33 -5.55 27.70
C PRO A 204 26.06 -5.92 28.49
N ILE A 205 25.08 -6.56 27.83
CA ILE A 205 23.80 -6.94 28.43
C ILE A 205 23.63 -8.47 28.56
N ARG A 206 24.67 -9.25 28.25
CA ARG A 206 24.69 -10.74 28.29
C ARG A 206 23.63 -11.41 27.41
N ARG A 207 23.25 -10.75 26.32
CA ARG A 207 22.27 -11.21 25.32
C ARG A 207 22.33 -10.33 24.08
N LEU A 208 21.66 -10.77 23.01
CA LEU A 208 21.49 -9.98 21.81
C LEU A 208 20.77 -8.64 22.13
N GLY A 209 21.42 -7.54 21.80
CA GLY A 209 20.92 -6.17 21.92
C GLY A 209 19.88 -5.81 20.86
N LEU A 210 18.86 -6.64 20.67
CA LEU A 210 17.80 -6.41 19.67
C LEU A 210 16.42 -6.66 20.27
N HIS A 211 15.51 -5.70 20.11
CA HIS A 211 14.17 -5.74 20.68
C HIS A 211 13.13 -5.14 19.74
N LEU A 212 12.05 -5.86 19.42
CA LEU A 212 10.91 -5.32 18.65
C LEU A 212 9.96 -4.55 19.58
N ALA A 213 10.16 -3.24 19.66
CA ALA A 213 9.44 -2.38 20.60
C ALA A 213 8.07 -1.93 20.09
N GLU A 214 7.91 -1.70 18.79
CA GLU A 214 6.67 -1.12 18.24
C GLU A 214 6.10 -2.00 17.12
N VAL A 215 4.81 -2.28 17.20
CA VAL A 215 4.02 -2.86 16.10
C VAL A 215 2.79 -1.98 15.87
N ARG A 216 2.58 -1.58 14.62
CA ARG A 216 1.38 -0.83 14.21
C ARG A 216 0.76 -1.45 12.97
N PHE A 217 -0.55 -1.64 12.98
CA PHE A 217 -1.32 -2.16 11.85
C PHE A 217 -2.75 -1.63 11.89
N VAL A 218 -3.45 -1.71 10.76
CA VAL A 218 -4.89 -1.40 10.69
C VAL A 218 -5.66 -2.68 10.94
N HIS A 219 -6.51 -2.72 11.96
CA HIS A 219 -7.30 -3.90 12.29
C HIS A 219 -8.34 -4.15 11.19
N PRO A 220 -8.25 -5.23 10.40
CA PRO A 220 -9.08 -5.45 9.20
C PRO A 220 -10.57 -5.62 9.48
N GLY A 221 -10.93 -6.02 10.70
CA GLY A 221 -12.34 -6.16 11.10
C GLY A 221 -13.00 -4.82 11.45
N SER A 222 -12.27 -3.89 12.05
CA SER A 222 -12.82 -2.62 12.57
C SER A 222 -12.39 -1.39 11.76
N GLY A 223 -11.29 -1.47 11.01
CA GLY A 223 -10.66 -0.34 10.34
C GLY A 223 -9.81 0.55 11.25
N GLU A 224 -9.78 0.28 12.55
CA GLU A 224 -9.03 1.08 13.53
C GLU A 224 -7.53 0.81 13.45
N THR A 225 -6.71 1.83 13.69
CA THR A 225 -5.26 1.64 13.81
C THR A 225 -4.93 1.10 15.19
N VAL A 226 -4.37 -0.11 15.24
CA VAL A 226 -3.83 -0.71 16.46
C VAL A 226 -2.35 -0.36 16.56
N HIS A 227 -1.98 0.29 17.66
CA HIS A 227 -0.61 0.68 17.97
C HIS A 227 -0.22 0.05 19.31
N LEU A 228 0.82 -0.76 19.30
CA LEU A 228 1.28 -1.52 20.46
C LEU A 228 2.77 -1.26 20.69
N ASP A 229 3.09 -1.03 21.96
CA ASP A 229 4.45 -0.79 22.44
C ASP A 229 4.87 -1.87 23.45
N SER A 230 6.13 -2.28 23.37
CA SER A 230 6.84 -3.06 24.37
C SER A 230 7.99 -2.19 24.91
N PRO A 231 8.06 -1.96 26.24
CA PRO A 231 9.11 -1.13 26.83
C PRO A 231 10.50 -1.63 26.48
N VAL A 232 11.35 -0.74 25.99
CA VAL A 232 12.74 -1.09 25.67
C VAL A 232 13.45 -1.53 26.96
N PRO A 233 14.12 -2.69 26.96
CA PRO A 233 14.78 -3.19 28.16
C PRO A 233 15.79 -2.17 28.71
N PRO A 234 15.68 -1.75 30.00
CA PRO A 234 16.49 -0.68 30.55
C PRO A 234 17.99 -0.91 30.40
N GLU A 235 18.44 -2.15 30.50
CA GLU A 235 19.85 -2.50 30.31
C GLU A 235 20.38 -2.17 28.90
N MET A 236 19.53 -2.18 27.87
CA MET A 236 19.90 -1.75 26.51
C MET A 236 20.06 -0.23 26.43
N LEU A 237 19.20 0.52 27.12
CA LEU A 237 19.27 1.98 27.17
C LEU A 237 20.51 2.42 27.96
N SER A 238 20.73 1.84 29.15
CA SER A 238 21.86 2.15 30.02
C SER A 238 23.21 1.78 29.40
N ALA A 239 23.33 0.62 28.75
CA ALA A 239 24.55 0.24 28.03
C ALA A 239 24.85 1.19 26.86
N GLY A 240 23.81 1.78 26.28
CA GLY A 240 23.91 2.81 25.24
C GLY A 240 24.15 4.22 25.74
N GLY A 241 24.30 4.45 27.05
CA GLY A 241 24.52 5.80 27.60
C GLY A 241 23.26 6.65 27.79
N MET A 242 22.06 6.06 27.70
CA MET A 242 20.80 6.75 27.96
C MET A 242 20.29 6.48 29.38
N GLU A 243 19.77 7.52 30.05
CA GLU A 243 19.02 7.36 31.29
C GLU A 243 17.71 6.62 30.98
N GLY A 244 17.51 5.43 31.56
CA GLY A 244 16.25 4.71 31.47
C GLY A 244 15.15 5.43 32.27
N PRO A 245 13.86 5.21 31.97
CA PRO A 245 12.80 5.67 32.85
C PRO A 245 13.06 5.09 34.26
N ALA A 246 13.02 5.95 35.28
CA ALA A 246 13.21 5.56 36.67
C ALA A 246 12.29 4.39 37.00
N ARG A 247 12.84 3.33 37.61
CA ARG A 247 12.08 2.19 38.08
C ARG A 247 11.21 2.63 39.26
N ASP A 248 9.95 2.92 39.02
CA ASP A 248 8.94 2.83 40.08
C ASP A 248 8.68 1.34 40.34
N ALA A 249 9.45 0.80 41.27
CA ALA A 249 9.26 -0.53 41.83
C ALA A 249 8.06 -0.52 42.79
N ASP A 250 6.85 -0.30 42.27
CA ASP A 250 5.61 -0.65 42.96
C ASP A 250 4.40 -0.53 42.01
N GLN A 251 4.13 -1.60 41.27
CA GLN A 251 2.80 -1.92 40.74
C GLN A 251 2.81 -3.33 40.12
N ALA A 252 3.11 -4.30 40.98
CA ALA A 252 2.77 -5.70 40.74
C ALA A 252 1.69 -6.11 41.76
N ALA A 253 0.44 -5.71 41.53
CA ALA A 253 -0.77 -6.42 41.96
C ALA A 253 -2.05 -5.59 41.70
N ALA A 254 -3.11 -6.32 41.33
CA ALA A 254 -4.53 -5.97 41.36
C ALA A 254 -5.16 -5.29 40.12
N GLY A 255 -6.11 -6.00 39.48
CA GLY A 255 -7.10 -5.41 38.57
C GLY A 255 -7.76 -6.36 37.56
N THR A 256 -8.61 -7.29 38.04
CA THR A 256 -9.53 -8.15 37.24
C THR A 256 -10.59 -7.30 36.49
N PRO A 257 -11.21 -7.77 35.37
CA PRO A 257 -11.87 -6.90 34.39
C PRO A 257 -13.37 -6.67 34.64
N ALA A 258 -13.90 -5.52 34.23
CA ALA A 258 -15.34 -5.30 34.11
C ALA A 258 -15.67 -4.18 33.10
N GLY A 259 -16.61 -4.45 32.19
CA GLY A 259 -17.37 -3.43 31.45
C GLY A 259 -17.48 -3.63 29.94
N ARG A 260 -18.54 -4.31 29.51
CA ARG A 260 -19.03 -4.29 28.11
C ARG A 260 -19.49 -2.86 27.75
N PRO A 261 -19.15 -2.29 26.59
CA PRO A 261 -19.82 -1.08 26.11
C PRO A 261 -21.20 -1.47 25.54
N THR A 262 -22.26 -0.88 26.11
CA THR A 262 -23.61 -0.88 25.54
C THR A 262 -23.67 0.05 24.32
N ALA A 263 -24.42 -0.37 23.29
CA ALA A 263 -24.62 0.37 22.05
C ALA A 263 -25.28 1.75 22.28
N PRO A 264 -24.96 2.78 21.49
CA PRO A 264 -25.68 4.05 21.54
C PRO A 264 -27.03 3.96 20.82
N GLU A 265 -28.03 4.53 21.48
CA GLU A 265 -29.43 4.59 21.10
C GLU A 265 -29.65 5.61 19.97
N ARG A 266 -30.49 5.27 18.99
CA ARG A 266 -30.84 6.12 17.84
C ARG A 266 -31.87 7.17 18.27
N THR A 267 -31.53 8.45 18.17
CA THR A 267 -32.52 9.55 18.14
C THR A 267 -32.55 10.22 16.75
N ALA A 268 -33.77 10.52 16.29
CA ALA A 268 -34.07 11.14 15.00
C ALA A 268 -34.09 12.69 15.13
N PRO A 269 -34.05 13.46 14.02
CA PRO A 269 -33.43 14.78 13.97
C PRO A 269 -34.40 15.94 14.20
N GLU A 270 -33.87 17.06 14.70
CA GLU A 270 -34.53 18.37 14.79
C GLU A 270 -33.95 19.33 13.73
N ARG A 271 -34.83 20.03 12.99
CA ARG A 271 -34.55 21.10 11.99
C ARG A 271 -34.21 22.42 12.74
N ALA A 272 -33.53 23.47 12.26
CA ALA A 272 -33.02 24.01 10.99
C ALA A 272 -31.83 24.96 11.35
N ALA A 273 -30.90 25.44 10.48
CA ALA A 273 -31.05 26.42 9.40
C ALA A 273 -29.64 26.76 8.79
N PRO A 274 -29.51 27.71 7.83
CA PRO A 274 -28.95 27.53 6.48
C PRO A 274 -27.41 27.33 6.39
N GLU A 275 -26.99 26.45 5.46
CA GLU A 275 -25.59 26.10 5.16
C GLU A 275 -24.81 27.22 4.45
N ALA A 276 -23.71 27.64 5.06
CA ALA A 276 -22.55 28.19 4.36
C ALA A 276 -21.82 27.06 3.62
N ALA A 277 -21.22 27.37 2.46
CA ALA A 277 -20.56 26.41 1.56
C ALA A 277 -19.65 25.42 2.31
N ALA A 278 -20.03 24.15 2.32
CA ALA A 278 -19.32 23.08 3.03
C ALA A 278 -18.07 22.62 2.25
N SER A 279 -16.95 22.49 2.97
CA SER A 279 -15.70 21.89 2.47
C SER A 279 -15.92 20.42 2.10
N THR A 280 -15.42 19.99 0.94
CA THR A 280 -15.56 18.60 0.46
C THR A 280 -14.39 17.74 0.93
N SER A 281 -14.60 16.42 1.07
CA SER A 281 -13.52 15.46 1.43
C SER A 281 -12.35 15.44 0.43
N TRP A 282 -12.52 16.02 -0.76
CA TRP A 282 -11.47 16.11 -1.78
C TRP A 282 -10.56 17.33 -1.61
N ASP A 283 -11.03 18.43 -1.00
CA ASP A 283 -10.17 19.58 -0.69
C ASP A 283 -9.04 19.24 0.29
N GLU A 284 -9.29 18.28 1.17
CA GLU A 284 -8.31 17.78 2.13
C GLU A 284 -7.23 16.91 1.46
N VAL A 285 -7.55 16.27 0.33
CA VAL A 285 -6.66 15.37 -0.43
C VAL A 285 -5.99 16.07 -1.61
N ALA A 286 -6.51 17.23 -2.05
CA ALA A 286 -6.12 17.92 -3.28
C ALA A 286 -4.61 18.10 -3.46
N GLY A 287 -3.89 18.51 -2.41
CA GLY A 287 -2.44 18.69 -2.47
C GLY A 287 -1.68 17.38 -2.71
N TRP A 288 -2.12 16.26 -2.11
CA TRP A 288 -1.51 14.95 -2.34
C TRP A 288 -1.79 14.42 -3.75
N TYR A 289 -3.00 14.67 -4.28
CA TYR A 289 -3.37 14.24 -5.62
C TYR A 289 -2.63 15.04 -6.70
N ASP A 290 -2.46 16.35 -6.50
CA ASP A 290 -1.65 17.23 -7.36
C ASP A 290 -0.18 16.73 -7.40
N ASP A 291 0.43 16.50 -6.23
CA ASP A 291 1.80 15.95 -6.11
C ASP A 291 1.94 14.57 -6.79
N LEU A 292 0.98 13.67 -6.59
CA LEU A 292 1.02 12.31 -7.14
C LEU A 292 1.01 12.30 -8.68
N VAL A 293 0.25 13.22 -9.28
CA VAL A 293 0.13 13.31 -10.73
C VAL A 293 1.30 14.09 -11.36
N GLU A 294 1.96 15.00 -10.62
CA GLU A 294 3.17 15.69 -11.06
C GLU A 294 4.47 14.88 -10.89
N GLU A 295 4.65 14.15 -9.80
CA GLU A 295 5.89 13.44 -9.46
C GLU A 295 6.09 12.14 -10.26
N ARG A 296 6.10 12.21 -11.60
CA ARG A 296 6.62 11.22 -12.59
C ARG A 296 7.09 9.84 -12.07
N ARG A 297 6.20 9.06 -11.44
CA ARG A 297 6.57 7.74 -10.86
C ARG A 297 5.52 6.66 -11.04
N ASN A 298 4.41 6.94 -11.69
CA ASN A 298 3.43 5.90 -12.02
C ASN A 298 2.67 6.29 -13.29
N ASP A 299 3.22 5.89 -14.43
CA ASP A 299 2.73 6.29 -15.74
C ASP A 299 1.38 5.65 -16.11
N LEU A 300 0.64 4.97 -15.23
CA LEU A 300 -0.65 4.36 -15.61
C LEU A 300 -1.66 5.40 -16.11
N HIS A 301 -1.65 6.60 -15.53
CA HIS A 301 -2.52 7.66 -16.03
C HIS A 301 -2.14 8.09 -17.46
N HIS A 302 -0.85 8.20 -17.76
CA HIS A 302 -0.35 8.63 -19.08
C HIS A 302 -0.21 7.51 -20.13
N GLN A 303 0.05 6.27 -19.71
CA GLN A 303 0.28 5.11 -20.58
C GLN A 303 -1.00 4.32 -20.83
N VAL A 304 -1.98 4.38 -19.94
CA VAL A 304 -3.21 3.57 -20.02
C VAL A 304 -4.45 4.46 -20.07
N VAL A 305 -4.66 5.26 -19.02
CA VAL A 305 -5.93 5.99 -18.85
C VAL A 305 -6.13 7.07 -19.91
N LEU A 306 -5.15 7.95 -20.13
CA LEU A 306 -5.26 9.02 -21.11
C LEU A 306 -5.36 8.49 -22.55
N PRO A 307 -4.51 7.55 -23.00
CA PRO A 307 -4.64 6.98 -24.35
C PRO A 307 -6.00 6.31 -24.56
N GLY A 308 -6.46 5.49 -23.61
CA GLY A 308 -7.76 4.83 -23.69
C GLY A 308 -8.94 5.80 -23.66
N ALA A 309 -8.89 6.81 -22.77
CA ALA A 309 -9.91 7.85 -22.72
C ALA A 309 -9.96 8.66 -24.03
N MET A 310 -8.81 9.00 -24.61
CA MET A 310 -8.71 9.68 -25.91
C MET A 310 -9.25 8.84 -27.06
N GLU A 311 -9.00 7.53 -27.06
CA GLU A 311 -9.53 6.60 -28.06
C GLU A 311 -11.06 6.51 -27.99
N LEU A 312 -11.64 6.45 -26.79
CA LEU A 312 -13.09 6.41 -26.60
C LEU A 312 -13.78 7.75 -26.88
N LEU A 313 -13.13 8.88 -26.52
CA LEU A 313 -13.66 10.22 -26.79
C LEU A 313 -13.64 10.55 -28.30
N GLU A 314 -12.58 10.11 -29.00
CA GLU A 314 -12.23 10.51 -30.38
C GLU A 314 -12.34 12.04 -30.59
N PRO A 315 -11.57 12.85 -29.83
CA PRO A 315 -11.71 14.30 -29.84
C PRO A 315 -11.41 14.89 -31.22
N ARG A 316 -12.21 15.88 -31.61
CA ARG A 316 -12.05 16.65 -32.84
C ARG A 316 -11.91 18.13 -32.51
N SER A 317 -11.06 18.82 -33.25
CA SER A 317 -10.91 20.27 -33.11
C SER A 317 -12.27 20.97 -33.28
N GLY A 318 -12.52 21.96 -32.43
CA GLY A 318 -13.77 22.72 -32.36
C GLY A 318 -14.90 22.06 -31.56
N GLN A 319 -14.73 20.81 -31.11
CA GLN A 319 -15.73 20.18 -30.23
C GLN A 319 -15.78 20.83 -28.86
N ARG A 320 -16.95 20.78 -28.23
CA ARG A 320 -17.15 21.17 -26.83
C ARG A 320 -17.14 19.93 -25.96
N VAL A 321 -16.19 19.88 -25.04
CA VAL A 321 -16.05 18.75 -24.10
C VAL A 321 -16.11 19.25 -22.66
N LEU A 322 -16.87 18.53 -21.84
CA LEU A 322 -16.91 18.73 -20.40
C LEU A 322 -16.11 17.62 -19.71
N ASP A 323 -15.15 18.00 -18.87
CA ASP A 323 -14.38 17.11 -18.00
C ASP A 323 -14.93 17.20 -16.57
N VAL A 324 -15.69 16.19 -16.15
CA VAL A 324 -16.36 16.11 -14.85
C VAL A 324 -15.44 15.47 -13.82
N ALA A 325 -15.23 16.17 -12.69
CA ALA A 325 -14.18 15.87 -11.72
C ALA A 325 -12.80 15.88 -12.38
N CYS A 326 -12.49 17.00 -13.03
CA CYS A 326 -11.29 17.20 -13.84
C CYS A 326 -9.99 17.21 -13.01
N GLY A 327 -10.07 17.26 -11.69
CA GLY A 327 -8.93 17.42 -10.79
C GLY A 327 -8.07 18.62 -11.19
N GLN A 328 -6.75 18.44 -11.24
CA GLN A 328 -5.80 19.45 -11.72
C GLN A 328 -5.78 19.62 -13.26
N GLY A 329 -6.78 19.12 -13.99
CA GLY A 329 -7.01 19.43 -15.41
C GLY A 329 -6.12 18.69 -16.41
N VAL A 330 -5.67 17.47 -16.12
CA VAL A 330 -4.76 16.71 -17.01
C VAL A 330 -5.40 16.39 -18.36
N LEU A 331 -6.57 15.75 -18.35
CA LEU A 331 -7.30 15.42 -19.59
C LEU A 331 -7.70 16.71 -20.31
N ALA A 332 -8.15 17.73 -19.56
CA ALA A 332 -8.56 19.00 -20.13
C ALA A 332 -7.45 19.68 -20.95
N ARG A 333 -6.20 19.67 -20.48
CA ARG A 333 -5.06 20.20 -21.25
C ARG A 333 -4.76 19.40 -22.51
N GLU A 334 -4.76 18.08 -22.41
CA GLU A 334 -4.51 17.20 -23.57
C GLU A 334 -5.58 17.36 -24.66
N LEU A 335 -6.84 17.60 -24.27
CA LEU A 335 -7.93 17.92 -25.19
C LEU A 335 -7.74 19.31 -25.81
N ALA A 336 -7.39 20.31 -25.02
CA ALA A 336 -7.17 21.68 -25.48
C ALA A 336 -6.03 21.77 -26.50
N GLU A 337 -4.93 21.02 -26.29
CA GLU A 337 -3.82 20.92 -27.25
C GLU A 337 -4.25 20.37 -28.64
N ARG A 338 -5.37 19.65 -28.69
CA ARG A 338 -5.98 19.13 -29.93
C ARG A 338 -7.03 20.08 -30.53
N GLY A 339 -7.11 21.30 -30.01
CA GLY A 339 -8.05 22.33 -30.44
C GLY A 339 -9.49 22.07 -30.02
N VAL A 340 -9.71 21.30 -28.95
CA VAL A 340 -11.04 21.11 -28.34
C VAL A 340 -11.32 22.26 -27.38
N HIS A 341 -12.55 22.75 -27.33
CA HIS A 341 -13.00 23.68 -26.31
C HIS A 341 -13.41 22.91 -25.06
N VAL A 342 -12.72 23.16 -23.94
CA VAL A 342 -12.88 22.34 -22.74
C VAL A 342 -13.40 23.14 -21.55
N TRP A 343 -14.35 22.53 -20.86
CA TRP A 343 -14.86 22.96 -19.56
C TRP A 343 -14.50 21.91 -18.53
N GLY A 344 -13.75 22.27 -17.51
CA GLY A 344 -13.42 21.40 -16.38
C GLY A 344 -14.22 21.80 -15.14
N ILE A 345 -14.81 20.82 -14.48
CA ILE A 345 -15.41 21.04 -13.16
C ILE A 345 -14.83 20.09 -12.13
N ASP A 346 -14.68 20.55 -10.90
CA ASP A 346 -14.26 19.72 -9.79
C ASP A 346 -14.85 20.27 -8.49
N ALA A 347 -15.15 19.38 -7.54
CA ALA A 347 -15.72 19.77 -6.26
C ALA A 347 -14.67 20.41 -5.33
N SER A 348 -13.38 20.30 -5.66
CA SER A 348 -12.29 20.90 -4.91
C SER A 348 -11.84 22.25 -5.50
N PRO A 349 -12.08 23.38 -4.83
CA PRO A 349 -11.42 24.66 -5.09
C PRO A 349 -9.91 24.56 -5.31
N ARG A 350 -9.21 23.78 -4.49
CA ARG A 350 -7.75 23.65 -4.59
C ARG A 350 -7.30 22.97 -5.88
N LEU A 351 -8.02 21.95 -6.34
CA LEU A 351 -7.75 21.28 -7.62
C LEU A 351 -8.07 22.20 -8.80
N ILE A 352 -9.13 22.99 -8.70
CA ILE A 352 -9.47 24.00 -9.73
C ILE A 352 -8.41 25.10 -9.81
N GLU A 353 -7.94 25.63 -8.69
CA GLU A 353 -6.83 26.58 -8.68
C GLU A 353 -5.56 25.97 -9.29
N ALA A 354 -5.26 24.70 -8.97
CA ALA A 354 -4.17 23.94 -9.57
C ALA A 354 -4.34 23.76 -11.08
N ALA A 355 -5.56 23.49 -11.56
CA ALA A 355 -5.87 23.35 -12.97
C ALA A 355 -5.71 24.69 -13.72
N GLN A 356 -6.22 25.78 -13.14
CA GLN A 356 -6.12 27.13 -13.71
C GLN A 356 -4.67 27.59 -13.82
N ARG A 357 -3.83 27.34 -12.81
CA ARG A 357 -2.40 27.69 -12.86
C ARG A 357 -1.62 26.95 -13.95
N ARG A 358 -2.08 25.77 -14.36
CA ARG A 358 -1.34 24.85 -15.25
C ARG A 358 -1.85 24.82 -16.68
N SER A 359 -3.02 25.37 -16.92
CA SER A 359 -3.69 25.25 -18.22
C SER A 359 -3.46 26.48 -19.08
N VAL A 360 -3.71 26.31 -20.37
CA VAL A 360 -3.72 27.39 -21.36
C VAL A 360 -5.02 28.20 -21.27
N GLU A 361 -5.04 29.41 -21.84
CA GLU A 361 -6.17 30.34 -21.76
C GLU A 361 -7.50 29.78 -22.31
N ASP A 362 -7.45 28.75 -23.15
CA ASP A 362 -8.62 28.17 -23.83
C ASP A 362 -9.40 27.11 -23.02
N VAL A 363 -9.03 26.86 -21.75
CA VAL A 363 -9.77 25.94 -20.87
C VAL A 363 -10.49 26.71 -19.76
N ARG A 364 -11.79 26.44 -19.59
CA ARG A 364 -12.61 27.07 -18.55
C ARG A 364 -12.79 26.12 -17.38
N PHE A 365 -12.43 26.56 -16.17
CA PHE A 365 -12.57 25.76 -14.96
C PHE A 365 -13.53 26.40 -13.96
N ALA A 366 -14.35 25.59 -13.30
CA ALA A 366 -15.18 26.03 -12.17
C ALA A 366 -15.21 25.00 -11.04
N VAL A 367 -15.40 25.51 -9.83
CA VAL A 367 -15.73 24.69 -8.68
C VAL A 367 -17.18 24.26 -8.79
N GLY A 368 -17.44 22.96 -8.71
CA GLY A 368 -18.79 22.43 -8.87
C GLY A 368 -18.95 20.98 -8.44
N ASP A 369 -20.08 20.69 -7.81
CA ASP A 369 -20.48 19.33 -7.45
C ASP A 369 -21.10 18.63 -8.68
N ALA A 370 -20.52 17.49 -9.08
CA ALA A 370 -20.99 16.68 -10.20
C ALA A 370 -22.44 16.17 -10.03
N THR A 371 -22.94 16.05 -8.79
CA THR A 371 -24.35 15.70 -8.51
C THR A 371 -25.31 16.87 -8.80
N ARG A 372 -24.79 18.08 -9.00
CA ARG A 372 -25.54 19.32 -9.29
C ARG A 372 -25.01 20.01 -10.55
N LEU A 373 -24.73 19.21 -11.59
CA LEU A 373 -24.00 19.64 -12.79
C LEU A 373 -24.56 20.90 -13.47
N GLY A 374 -25.88 21.02 -13.58
CA GLY A 374 -26.52 22.20 -14.19
C GLY A 374 -26.24 23.49 -13.42
N ALA A 375 -26.18 23.44 -12.08
CA ALA A 375 -25.83 24.60 -11.27
C ALA A 375 -24.33 24.93 -11.37
N ALA A 376 -23.48 23.90 -11.36
CA ALA A 376 -22.03 24.06 -11.51
C ALA A 376 -21.62 24.73 -12.83
N LEU A 377 -22.41 24.53 -13.89
CA LEU A 377 -22.13 25.08 -15.22
C LEU A 377 -22.81 26.44 -15.49
N ALA A 378 -23.63 26.96 -14.58
CA ALA A 378 -24.39 28.18 -14.83
C ALA A 378 -23.50 29.40 -15.15
N GLU A 379 -22.26 29.44 -14.63
CA GLU A 379 -21.36 30.58 -14.77
C GLU A 379 -20.30 30.40 -15.86
N ILE A 380 -19.88 29.15 -16.12
CA ILE A 380 -18.78 28.87 -17.06
C ILE A 380 -19.24 28.17 -18.33
N GLY A 381 -20.37 27.47 -18.28
CA GLY A 381 -20.86 26.59 -19.31
C GLY A 381 -21.28 27.34 -20.57
N PRO A 382 -21.22 26.69 -21.74
CA PRO A 382 -21.81 27.26 -22.94
C PRO A 382 -23.34 27.24 -22.83
N ASP A 383 -24.01 28.17 -23.52
CA ASP A 383 -25.47 28.13 -23.70
C ASP A 383 -25.91 26.88 -24.49
N GLU A 384 -24.99 26.32 -25.27
CA GLU A 384 -25.19 25.11 -26.05
C GLU A 384 -24.73 23.84 -25.31
N ARG A 385 -25.30 22.70 -25.70
CA ARG A 385 -24.92 21.38 -25.18
C ARG A 385 -23.53 20.93 -25.63
N PHE A 386 -22.92 20.05 -24.84
CA PHE A 386 -21.61 19.46 -25.11
C PHE A 386 -21.68 18.34 -26.13
N ASP A 387 -20.64 18.21 -26.95
CA ASP A 387 -20.45 17.10 -27.89
C ASP A 387 -20.03 15.83 -27.15
N SER A 388 -19.23 15.97 -26.09
CA SER A 388 -18.81 14.87 -25.24
C SER A 388 -18.64 15.29 -23.79
N VAL A 389 -18.81 14.34 -22.89
CA VAL A 389 -18.54 14.47 -21.45
C VAL A 389 -17.57 13.36 -21.05
N ALA A 390 -16.53 13.69 -20.29
CA ALA A 390 -15.59 12.75 -19.72
C ALA A 390 -15.71 12.74 -18.20
N CYS A 391 -15.51 11.59 -17.58
CA CYS A 391 -15.32 11.47 -16.13
C CYS A 391 -14.25 10.41 -15.88
N VAL A 392 -13.02 10.86 -15.64
CA VAL A 392 -11.85 9.97 -15.56
C VAL A 392 -11.51 9.69 -14.10
N MET A 393 -11.47 8.42 -13.74
CA MET A 393 -11.04 7.89 -12.43
C MET A 393 -11.81 8.43 -11.21
N ALA A 394 -13.02 8.99 -11.41
CA ALA A 394 -13.76 9.69 -10.35
C ALA A 394 -15.18 9.16 -10.08
N LEU A 395 -15.89 8.61 -11.08
CA LEU A 395 -17.31 8.23 -10.97
C LEU A 395 -17.64 7.31 -9.78
N MET A 396 -16.72 6.41 -9.45
CA MET A 396 -16.79 5.48 -8.32
C MET A 396 -16.78 6.13 -6.93
N ASN A 397 -16.40 7.41 -6.84
CA ASN A 397 -16.33 8.17 -5.60
C ASN A 397 -17.50 9.17 -5.45
N MET A 398 -18.48 9.11 -6.36
CA MET A 398 -19.63 10.01 -6.35
C MET A 398 -20.91 9.26 -5.92
N ASP A 399 -21.77 9.96 -5.19
CA ASP A 399 -23.05 9.48 -4.71
C ASP A 399 -24.02 10.65 -4.49
N PRO A 400 -25.30 10.55 -4.88
CA PRO A 400 -25.91 9.43 -5.60
C PRO A 400 -25.48 9.38 -7.08
N LEU A 401 -25.21 8.18 -7.60
CA LEU A 401 -24.75 7.96 -8.97
C LEU A 401 -25.74 8.49 -10.00
N GLU A 402 -27.04 8.31 -9.73
CA GLU A 402 -28.15 8.72 -10.57
C GLU A 402 -28.17 10.23 -10.78
N ALA A 403 -27.84 11.04 -9.76
CA ALA A 403 -27.80 12.49 -9.91
C ALA A 403 -26.68 12.93 -10.86
N VAL A 404 -25.50 12.29 -10.76
CA VAL A 404 -24.38 12.56 -11.66
C VAL A 404 -24.76 12.23 -13.10
N LEU A 405 -25.30 11.02 -13.34
CA LEU A 405 -25.65 10.58 -14.69
C LEU A 405 -26.84 11.36 -15.29
N ALA A 406 -27.81 11.76 -14.47
CA ALA A 406 -28.87 12.68 -14.89
C ALA A 406 -28.28 14.03 -15.32
N GLY A 407 -27.33 14.56 -14.55
CA GLY A 407 -26.59 15.78 -14.90
C GLY A 407 -25.89 15.64 -16.25
N VAL A 408 -25.08 14.59 -16.41
CA VAL A 408 -24.35 14.28 -17.66
C VAL A 408 -25.30 14.20 -18.87
N ALA A 409 -26.40 13.45 -18.75
CA ALA A 409 -27.39 13.32 -19.81
C ALA A 409 -28.05 14.68 -20.14
N SER A 410 -28.25 15.54 -19.14
CA SER A 410 -28.88 16.85 -19.32
C SER A 410 -28.03 17.85 -20.07
N VAL A 411 -26.70 17.71 -20.04
CA VAL A 411 -25.76 18.66 -20.69
C VAL A 411 -25.21 18.15 -22.02
N LEU A 412 -25.36 16.85 -22.29
CA LEU A 412 -25.00 16.26 -23.58
C LEU A 412 -26.01 16.64 -24.66
N ARG A 413 -25.52 16.83 -25.89
CA ARG A 413 -26.37 16.88 -27.08
C ARG A 413 -26.91 15.48 -27.41
N PRO A 414 -28.04 15.36 -28.11
CA PRO A 414 -28.48 14.07 -28.64
C PRO A 414 -27.39 13.43 -29.51
N GLY A 415 -27.05 12.16 -29.23
CA GLY A 415 -25.95 11.46 -29.90
C GLY A 415 -24.53 11.89 -29.47
N GLY A 416 -24.42 12.73 -28.44
CA GLY A 416 -23.15 13.03 -27.78
C GLY A 416 -22.59 11.84 -27.01
N ARG A 417 -21.29 11.87 -26.70
CA ARG A 417 -20.58 10.75 -26.06
C ARG A 417 -20.33 11.01 -24.59
N PHE A 418 -20.55 10.00 -23.77
CA PHE A 418 -20.08 9.99 -22.39
C PHE A 418 -18.99 8.94 -22.22
N VAL A 419 -17.83 9.33 -21.73
CA VAL A 419 -16.71 8.41 -21.43
C VAL A 419 -16.43 8.45 -19.93
N ALA A 420 -16.66 7.32 -19.26
CA ALA A 420 -16.30 7.13 -17.87
C ALA A 420 -15.16 6.13 -17.76
N VAL A 421 -14.08 6.52 -17.07
CA VAL A 421 -12.98 5.60 -16.72
C VAL A 421 -13.03 5.38 -15.22
N MET A 422 -12.99 4.12 -14.78
CA MET A 422 -12.95 3.78 -13.36
C MET A 422 -12.16 2.49 -13.17
N LEU A 423 -11.71 2.24 -11.94
CA LEU A 423 -11.16 0.93 -11.63
C LEU A 423 -12.29 -0.11 -11.61
N HIS A 424 -11.96 -1.32 -12.07
CA HIS A 424 -12.95 -2.38 -12.19
C HIS A 424 -13.56 -2.70 -10.81
N PRO A 425 -14.91 -2.62 -10.66
CA PRO A 425 -15.58 -2.81 -9.36
C PRO A 425 -15.43 -4.23 -8.78
N ALA A 426 -15.08 -5.23 -9.59
CA ALA A 426 -14.85 -6.59 -9.13
C ALA A 426 -13.51 -6.74 -8.39
N PHE A 427 -12.53 -5.90 -8.75
CA PHE A 427 -11.17 -5.98 -8.20
C PHE A 427 -10.85 -4.85 -7.22
N ARG A 428 -11.59 -3.74 -7.22
CA ARG A 428 -11.36 -2.62 -6.29
C ARG A 428 -12.46 -2.50 -5.24
N SER A 429 -12.57 -3.51 -4.38
CA SER A 429 -13.38 -3.45 -3.16
C SER A 429 -12.46 -3.63 -1.95
N PRO A 430 -12.03 -2.55 -1.28
CA PRO A 430 -11.09 -2.63 -0.16
C PRO A 430 -11.57 -3.63 0.89
N GLY A 431 -10.73 -4.59 1.29
CA GLY A 431 -11.08 -5.65 2.24
C GLY A 431 -12.08 -6.69 1.74
N ARG A 432 -12.45 -6.66 0.44
CA ARG A 432 -13.41 -7.56 -0.21
C ARG A 432 -12.89 -8.15 -1.53
N SER A 433 -11.65 -7.86 -1.90
CA SER A 433 -10.94 -8.63 -2.93
C SER A 433 -9.50 -8.84 -2.49
N ALA A 434 -8.92 -9.98 -2.83
CA ALA A 434 -7.53 -10.29 -2.53
C ALA A 434 -6.95 -11.28 -3.56
N TRP A 435 -5.65 -11.17 -3.83
CA TRP A 435 -4.94 -12.18 -4.61
C TRP A 435 -4.73 -13.45 -3.79
N GLY A 436 -4.81 -14.60 -4.46
CA GLY A 436 -4.61 -15.93 -3.92
C GLY A 436 -3.82 -16.80 -4.90
N TRP A 437 -3.21 -17.85 -4.37
CA TRP A 437 -2.28 -18.71 -5.11
C TRP A 437 -2.60 -20.17 -4.78
N GLU A 438 -2.87 -20.96 -5.81
CA GLU A 438 -3.11 -22.40 -5.71
C GLU A 438 -1.92 -23.16 -6.29
N ASN A 439 -1.40 -24.12 -5.52
CA ASN A 439 -0.32 -25.00 -5.94
C ASN A 439 -0.91 -26.39 -6.18
N SER A 440 -1.13 -26.77 -7.44
CA SER A 440 -1.57 -28.12 -7.81
C SER A 440 -0.61 -28.71 -8.83
N GLU A 441 -0.11 -29.92 -8.53
CA GLU A 441 0.65 -30.78 -9.47
C GLU A 441 1.79 -30.08 -10.25
N GLY A 442 2.52 -29.16 -9.62
CA GLY A 442 3.65 -28.47 -10.23
C GLY A 442 3.30 -27.22 -11.04
N ALA A 443 2.04 -26.81 -11.07
CA ALA A 443 1.60 -25.53 -11.60
C ALA A 443 1.18 -24.58 -10.48
N VAL A 444 1.70 -23.35 -10.51
CA VAL A 444 1.30 -22.27 -9.62
C VAL A 444 0.22 -21.45 -10.33
N ARG A 445 -1.00 -21.48 -9.82
CA ARG A 445 -2.13 -20.72 -10.36
C ARG A 445 -2.44 -19.53 -9.47
N GLN A 446 -2.26 -18.33 -10.01
CA GLN A 446 -2.72 -17.10 -9.37
C GLN A 446 -4.23 -16.92 -9.61
N TYR A 447 -4.98 -16.53 -8.58
CA TYR A 447 -6.40 -16.19 -8.68
C TYR A 447 -6.71 -14.94 -7.85
N ARG A 448 -7.84 -14.27 -8.11
CA ARG A 448 -8.34 -13.17 -7.28
C ARG A 448 -9.65 -13.57 -6.62
N ARG A 449 -9.67 -13.64 -5.29
CA ARG A 449 -10.90 -13.82 -4.52
C ARG A 449 -11.70 -12.53 -4.56
N ILE A 450 -13.00 -12.64 -4.76
CA ILE A 450 -13.94 -11.52 -4.81
C ILE A 450 -15.10 -11.84 -3.86
N ASP A 451 -15.23 -11.04 -2.81
CA ASP A 451 -16.23 -11.19 -1.76
C ASP A 451 -17.31 -10.10 -1.90
N ALA A 452 -18.58 -10.49 -1.75
CA ALA A 452 -19.72 -9.56 -1.71
C ALA A 452 -19.80 -8.56 -2.90
N TYR A 453 -19.39 -8.98 -4.10
CA TYR A 453 -19.41 -8.13 -5.31
C TYR A 453 -20.79 -7.54 -5.63
N LEU A 454 -21.85 -8.34 -5.47
CA LEU A 454 -23.22 -7.91 -5.75
C LEU A 454 -23.78 -6.98 -4.66
N SER A 455 -23.08 -6.81 -3.53
CA SER A 455 -23.54 -6.00 -2.41
C SER A 455 -23.03 -4.57 -2.50
N GLN A 456 -23.92 -3.62 -2.79
CA GLN A 456 -23.59 -2.19 -2.80
C GLN A 456 -23.23 -1.67 -1.41
N GLY A 457 -22.38 -0.64 -1.34
CA GLY A 457 -22.06 0.05 -0.09
C GLY A 457 -20.95 1.07 -0.25
N SER A 458 -20.74 1.89 0.77
CA SER A 458 -19.65 2.86 0.83
C SER A 458 -18.58 2.46 1.84
N ARG A 459 -17.35 2.89 1.61
CA ARG A 459 -16.22 2.71 2.52
C ARG A 459 -15.36 3.94 2.52
N GLU A 460 -14.80 4.27 3.68
CA GLU A 460 -13.74 5.26 3.77
C GLU A 460 -12.42 4.61 3.35
N ILE A 461 -11.65 5.34 2.56
CA ILE A 461 -10.33 4.95 2.10
C ILE A 461 -9.36 6.05 2.48
N VAL A 462 -8.25 5.62 3.05
CA VAL A 462 -7.14 6.49 3.41
C VAL A 462 -6.33 6.80 2.15
N MET A 463 -6.17 8.09 1.85
CA MET A 463 -5.49 8.55 0.63
C MET A 463 -4.01 8.85 0.83
N ASN A 464 -3.56 8.99 2.07
CA ASN A 464 -2.16 9.23 2.40
C ASN A 464 -1.55 8.12 3.28
N PRO A 465 -1.74 6.82 2.97
CA PRO A 465 -1.27 5.74 3.85
C PRO A 465 0.24 5.80 4.09
N GLY A 466 0.99 6.26 3.07
CA GLY A 466 2.41 6.54 3.18
C GLY A 466 2.76 7.69 4.13
N LYS A 467 2.04 8.82 4.13
CA LYS A 467 2.34 9.98 5.00
C LYS A 467 1.85 9.74 6.44
N ILE A 468 0.75 8.98 6.65
CA ILE A 468 0.33 8.50 7.98
C ILE A 468 1.42 7.64 8.62
N ALA A 469 2.07 6.78 7.84
CA ALA A 469 3.19 5.98 8.32
C ALA A 469 4.41 6.84 8.76
N HIS A 470 4.37 8.16 8.54
CA HIS A 470 5.36 9.16 8.98
C HIS A 470 4.77 10.20 9.95
N GLY A 471 3.58 9.95 10.53
CA GLY A 471 2.99 10.78 11.59
C GLY A 471 2.10 11.93 11.10
N ALA A 472 1.73 11.98 9.81
CA ALA A 472 0.72 12.92 9.33
C ALA A 472 -0.70 12.43 9.68
N GLU A 473 -1.64 13.37 9.84
CA GLU A 473 -3.05 13.05 10.05
C GLU A 473 -3.63 12.24 8.87
N PRO A 474 -4.51 11.26 9.12
CA PRO A 474 -5.18 10.52 8.06
C PRO A 474 -6.05 11.45 7.21
N VAL A 475 -5.81 11.42 5.91
CA VAL A 475 -6.69 12.06 4.93
C VAL A 475 -7.55 10.95 4.33
N VAL A 476 -8.86 11.01 4.61
CA VAL A 476 -9.83 10.00 4.18
C VAL A 476 -10.71 10.56 3.07
N THR A 477 -11.02 9.74 2.08
CA THR A 477 -12.13 9.98 1.16
C THR A 477 -13.08 8.80 1.18
N ARG A 478 -14.27 8.97 0.62
CA ARG A 478 -15.28 7.93 0.56
C ARG A 478 -15.37 7.37 -0.86
N THR A 479 -15.34 6.05 -0.98
CA THR A 479 -15.55 5.33 -2.24
C THR A 479 -16.80 4.46 -2.14
N TYR A 480 -17.47 4.26 -3.26
CA TYR A 480 -18.75 3.59 -3.32
C TYR A 480 -18.64 2.34 -4.19
N HIS A 481 -18.71 1.18 -3.55
CA HIS A 481 -18.75 -0.10 -4.24
C HIS A 481 -20.13 -0.34 -4.84
N ARG A 482 -20.17 -0.56 -6.15
CA ARG A 482 -21.37 -0.94 -6.90
C ARG A 482 -20.98 -1.98 -7.96
N PRO A 483 -21.77 -3.06 -8.17
CA PRO A 483 -21.50 -3.98 -9.27
C PRO A 483 -21.69 -3.27 -10.62
N LEU A 484 -21.08 -3.80 -11.68
CA LEU A 484 -21.23 -3.25 -13.05
C LEU A 484 -22.70 -3.06 -13.45
N GLU A 485 -23.58 -3.97 -13.05
CA GLU A 485 -25.02 -3.87 -13.31
C GLU A 485 -25.63 -2.56 -12.79
N ALA A 486 -25.21 -2.07 -11.62
CA ALA A 486 -25.73 -0.84 -11.06
C ALA A 486 -25.35 0.38 -11.93
N TYR A 487 -24.12 0.42 -12.43
CA TYR A 487 -23.68 1.46 -13.37
C TYR A 487 -24.45 1.41 -14.68
N VAL A 488 -24.57 0.22 -15.29
CA VAL A 488 -25.29 0.05 -16.56
C VAL A 488 -26.78 0.39 -16.42
N ARG A 489 -27.41 -0.02 -15.31
CA ARG A 489 -28.80 0.32 -15.02
C ARG A 489 -29.00 1.82 -14.86
N ALA A 490 -28.10 2.49 -14.14
CA ALA A 490 -28.19 3.93 -13.93
C ALA A 490 -27.97 4.71 -15.25
N LEU A 491 -27.04 4.28 -16.10
CA LEU A 491 -26.87 4.83 -17.45
C LEU A 491 -28.17 4.69 -18.27
N ALA A 492 -28.73 3.49 -18.32
CA ALA A 492 -29.95 3.21 -19.08
C ALA A 492 -31.15 4.03 -18.57
N ALA A 493 -31.28 4.21 -17.26
CA ALA A 493 -32.34 5.02 -16.64
C ALA A 493 -32.30 6.49 -17.07
N HIS A 494 -31.14 6.99 -17.51
CA HIS A 494 -30.94 8.37 -17.97
C HIS A 494 -30.74 8.47 -19.49
N GLY A 495 -31.12 7.43 -20.24
CA GLY A 495 -31.05 7.43 -21.71
C GLY A 495 -29.62 7.38 -22.28
N LEU A 496 -28.65 7.01 -21.46
CA LEU A 496 -27.27 6.79 -21.88
C LEU A 496 -27.10 5.30 -22.23
N LEU A 497 -26.79 5.01 -23.49
CA LEU A 497 -26.53 3.66 -23.99
C LEU A 497 -25.05 3.33 -23.84
N VAL A 498 -24.73 2.13 -23.34
CA VAL A 498 -23.37 1.59 -23.41
C VAL A 498 -23.12 1.11 -24.85
N ASP A 499 -22.24 1.81 -25.57
CA ASP A 499 -21.83 1.45 -26.94
C ASP A 499 -20.51 0.66 -26.98
N ARG A 500 -19.61 0.93 -26.04
CA ARG A 500 -18.35 0.22 -25.77
C ARG A 500 -18.12 0.07 -24.27
N LEU A 501 -17.47 -1.03 -23.93
CA LEU A 501 -16.88 -1.29 -22.62
C LEU A 501 -15.53 -1.95 -22.87
N GLU A 502 -14.46 -1.33 -22.36
CA GLU A 502 -13.11 -1.82 -22.52
C GLU A 502 -12.46 -2.05 -21.15
N GLU A 503 -11.66 -3.11 -21.06
CA GLU A 503 -10.87 -3.44 -19.88
C GLU A 503 -9.39 -3.30 -20.21
N TRP A 504 -8.74 -2.29 -19.64
CA TRP A 504 -7.33 -2.02 -19.91
C TRP A 504 -6.43 -2.66 -18.86
N ALA A 505 -5.51 -3.51 -19.33
CA ALA A 505 -4.46 -4.05 -18.49
C ALA A 505 -3.31 -3.04 -18.35
N SER A 506 -2.66 -3.05 -17.20
CA SER A 506 -1.40 -2.31 -17.03
C SER A 506 -0.32 -2.91 -17.95
N PRO A 507 0.54 -2.09 -18.59
CA PRO A 507 1.65 -2.60 -19.39
C PRO A 507 2.54 -3.51 -18.53
N PRO A 508 3.12 -4.57 -19.12
CA PRO A 508 4.15 -5.32 -18.43
C PRO A 508 5.27 -4.35 -18.04
N SER A 509 5.58 -4.25 -16.75
CA SER A 509 6.73 -3.45 -16.32
C SER A 509 8.00 -3.95 -17.05
N GLU A 510 8.87 -3.05 -17.53
CA GLU A 510 10.12 -3.40 -18.23
C GLU A 510 11.09 -4.31 -17.43
N ARG A 511 10.74 -4.66 -16.19
CA ARG A 511 11.41 -5.72 -15.42
C ARG A 511 11.03 -7.16 -15.85
N ALA A 512 10.14 -7.34 -16.83
CA ALA A 512 9.68 -8.67 -17.27
C ALA A 512 10.37 -9.24 -18.53
N GLY A 513 11.42 -8.59 -19.04
CA GLY A 513 11.96 -8.88 -20.38
C GLY A 513 13.43 -9.30 -20.45
N ALA A 514 13.92 -10.22 -19.61
CA ALA A 514 15.19 -10.93 -19.87
C ALA A 514 15.34 -12.21 -19.02
N ALA A 515 14.52 -13.24 -19.27
CA ALA A 515 14.85 -14.60 -18.85
C ALA A 515 14.10 -15.64 -19.72
N GLY A 516 14.57 -15.83 -20.94
CA GLY A 516 14.37 -17.11 -21.63
C GLY A 516 15.20 -18.16 -20.90
N GLY A 517 14.57 -18.92 -19.99
CA GLY A 517 15.22 -20.03 -19.28
C GLY A 517 14.65 -20.30 -17.89
N GLY A 518 13.54 -21.04 -17.81
CA GLY A 518 13.23 -21.96 -16.71
C GLY A 518 13.12 -21.42 -15.27
N GLY A 519 12.79 -20.15 -15.04
CA GLY A 519 12.59 -19.58 -13.70
C GLY A 519 11.15 -19.10 -13.47
N GLU A 520 10.60 -19.37 -12.29
CA GLU A 520 9.27 -18.89 -11.85
C GLU A 520 9.18 -17.35 -11.95
N PRO A 521 8.13 -16.79 -12.59
CA PRO A 521 7.97 -15.34 -12.71
C PRO A 521 7.51 -14.73 -11.37
N GLY A 522 8.29 -13.78 -10.86
CA GLY A 522 7.97 -12.99 -9.68
C GLY A 522 6.80 -12.03 -9.92
N GLU A 523 5.93 -11.91 -8.91
CA GLU A 523 4.75 -11.04 -8.93
C GLU A 523 5.09 -9.55 -9.02
N ALA A 524 4.52 -8.89 -10.03
CA ALA A 524 4.28 -7.47 -10.02
C ALA A 524 3.17 -7.15 -9.00
N GLY A 525 3.45 -6.25 -8.05
CA GLY A 525 2.45 -5.73 -7.13
C GLY A 525 1.45 -4.81 -7.82
N ASP A 526 0.28 -4.64 -7.21
CA ASP A 526 -0.64 -3.52 -7.50
C ASP A 526 0.15 -2.18 -7.38
N PRO A 527 -0.10 -1.19 -8.24
CA PRO A 527 0.73 0.01 -8.39
C PRO A 527 0.51 1.00 -7.24
N ALA A 528 1.10 0.72 -6.09
CA ALA A 528 1.60 1.74 -5.18
C ALA A 528 3.12 1.83 -5.41
N VAL A 529 3.60 2.86 -6.11
CA VAL A 529 5.05 2.99 -6.39
C VAL A 529 5.79 3.64 -5.21
N PRO A 530 6.88 3.02 -4.75
CA PRO A 530 7.80 3.58 -3.76
C PRO A 530 9.00 4.35 -4.38
N GLY A 531 9.59 5.22 -3.55
CA GLY A 531 10.65 6.18 -3.89
C GLY A 531 12.04 5.64 -4.27
N ALA A 532 12.85 6.55 -4.82
CA ALA A 532 14.18 6.32 -5.42
C ALA A 532 15.39 6.50 -4.50
N SER A 533 16.54 6.03 -5.00
CA SER A 533 17.80 6.82 -5.07
C SER A 533 18.50 6.54 -6.41
N GLY A 534 19.17 7.56 -6.96
CA GLY A 534 19.68 7.59 -8.34
C GLY A 534 21.18 7.44 -8.50
N GLY A 535 21.61 7.26 -9.74
CA GLY A 535 23.00 7.36 -10.20
C GLY A 535 23.02 7.48 -11.73
N ALA A 536 23.48 8.62 -12.23
CA ALA A 536 23.53 8.94 -13.65
C ALA A 536 24.63 8.16 -14.38
N CYS A 537 24.36 7.67 -15.59
CA CYS A 537 25.38 7.56 -16.64
C CYS A 537 24.71 7.47 -18.02
N GLY A 538 24.99 8.43 -18.89
CA GLY A 538 24.45 8.47 -20.25
C GLY A 538 25.16 7.50 -21.20
N ARG A 539 24.45 7.07 -22.25
CA ARG A 539 25.00 6.78 -23.58
C ARG A 539 23.89 6.69 -24.62
N ARG A 540 24.14 7.32 -25.77
CA ARG A 540 23.39 7.21 -27.04
C ARG A 540 23.53 5.79 -27.61
N LEU A 541 22.57 5.37 -28.43
CA LEU A 541 22.67 4.66 -29.72
C LEU A 541 21.24 4.23 -30.12
N ALA A 542 20.60 4.88 -31.11
CA ALA A 542 20.63 4.61 -32.55
C ALA A 542 19.68 3.46 -32.97
N GLY A 543 18.78 3.75 -33.92
CA GLY A 543 17.57 2.99 -34.20
C GLY A 543 17.74 1.69 -34.98
N ARG A 544 16.60 1.01 -35.23
CA ARG A 544 16.22 0.48 -36.54
C ARG A 544 14.79 -0.07 -36.56
N ASN A 545 14.11 0.24 -37.66
CA ASN A 545 12.79 -0.20 -38.11
C ASN A 545 12.70 -1.69 -38.46
N GLY A 546 11.46 -2.20 -38.43
CA GLY A 546 10.96 -3.37 -39.18
C GLY A 546 10.06 -4.24 -38.29
N GLY A 547 8.77 -4.47 -38.51
CA GLY A 547 7.96 -4.50 -39.73
C GLY A 547 7.28 -5.88 -39.84
N ARG A 548 5.98 -5.90 -40.22
CA ARG A 548 5.04 -7.04 -40.45
C ARG A 548 4.15 -7.36 -39.24
N GLY A 549 2.80 -7.27 -39.24
CA GLY A 549 1.79 -7.03 -40.25
C GLY A 549 0.98 -8.30 -40.57
N TRP A 550 -0.21 -8.46 -39.98
CA TRP A 550 -1.39 -9.28 -40.41
C TRP A 550 -2.57 -8.84 -39.52
N GLY A 551 -3.81 -8.55 -39.94
CA GLY A 551 -4.45 -8.41 -41.24
C GLY A 551 -5.81 -7.72 -41.00
N ARG A 552 -6.17 -6.75 -41.84
CA ARG A 552 -7.53 -6.17 -41.90
C ARG A 552 -8.47 -7.19 -42.54
N MET A 553 -9.67 -7.35 -41.99
CA MET A 553 -10.82 -7.82 -42.75
C MET A 553 -11.99 -6.88 -42.48
N SER A 554 -12.46 -6.23 -43.54
CA SER A 554 -13.67 -5.42 -43.57
C SER A 554 -14.70 -6.16 -44.41
N PHE A 555 -15.92 -6.31 -43.91
CA PHE A 555 -17.11 -6.54 -44.72
C PHE A 555 -18.25 -5.65 -44.22
N ILE A 556 -19.05 -5.15 -45.16
CA ILE A 556 -20.06 -4.09 -45.02
C ILE A 556 -21.47 -4.71 -44.93
N GLN A 557 -22.20 -4.36 -43.84
CA GLN A 557 -23.68 -4.24 -43.60
C GLN A 557 -24.70 -5.37 -43.97
N PRO A 558 -25.95 -5.35 -43.43
CA PRO A 558 -26.45 -4.87 -42.13
C PRO A 558 -27.36 -5.91 -41.41
N GLY A 559 -27.44 -5.85 -40.08
CA GLY A 559 -28.56 -6.41 -39.32
C GLY A 559 -28.18 -7.42 -38.23
N GLY A 560 -28.67 -7.16 -37.02
CA GLY A 560 -29.00 -8.20 -36.05
C GLY A 560 -27.87 -8.75 -35.17
N ARG A 561 -27.71 -8.11 -34.01
CA ARG A 561 -27.41 -8.70 -32.69
C ARG A 561 -26.10 -9.49 -32.45
N VAL A 562 -25.44 -8.98 -31.41
CA VAL A 562 -24.79 -9.66 -30.26
C VAL A 562 -23.60 -10.56 -30.58
N HIS A 563 -22.42 -10.07 -30.21
CA HIS A 563 -21.32 -10.88 -29.73
C HIS A 563 -20.77 -10.21 -28.46
N CYS A 564 -20.77 -10.95 -27.34
CA CYS A 564 -20.33 -10.53 -26.02
C CYS A 564 -18.84 -10.24 -25.95
#